data_AF-T1EIK3-F1
#
_entry.id   AF-T1EIK3-F1
#
_cell.length_a   1.000
_cell.length_b   1.000
_cell.length_c   1.000
_cell.angle_alpha   90.00
_cell.angle_beta   90.00
_cell.angle_gamma   90.00
#
_symmetry.space_group_name_H-M   'P 1'
#
loop_
_entity.id
_entity.type
_entity.pdbx_description
1 polymer ?
#
loop_
_entity_poly.entity_id
_entity_poly.type
_entity_poly.pdbx_seq_one_letter_code
_entity_poly.pdbx_strand_id
1 'polypeptide(L)'
;IFLFVGSWFGFAVIWYLVAYFHGDLDKKYFENDEQDFKPCIKGLEDFVSALFFSIDLQSTMGYGNVEIQDECPMAVALFVIQAFIGIVVQSLAGSIIFARYNNSRKKSKKPTWS
;
A
#
# COMPACT_ATOMS: atom_id res chain seq x y z
N ILE A 1 -0.02 3.55 -13.83
CA ILE A 1 -1.38 3.81 -13.30
C ILE A 1 -2.10 2.50 -13.02
N PHE A 2 -2.47 1.68 -14.01
CA PHE A 2 -3.11 0.38 -13.73
C PHE A 2 -2.26 -0.55 -12.84
N LEU A 3 -0.95 -0.62 -13.07
CA LEU A 3 -0.03 -1.39 -12.21
C LEU A 3 0.08 -0.84 -10.78
N PHE A 4 -0.15 0.46 -10.60
CA PHE A 4 -0.04 1.14 -9.30
C PHE A 4 -1.31 0.93 -8.47
N VAL A 5 -2.47 1.08 -9.10
CA VAL A 5 -3.75 0.74 -8.46
C VAL A 5 -3.81 -0.76 -8.17
N GLY A 6 -3.38 -1.61 -9.11
CA GLY A 6 -3.34 -3.05 -8.92
C GLY A 6 -2.45 -3.49 -7.76
N SER A 7 -1.29 -2.86 -7.55
CA SER A 7 -0.42 -3.18 -6.42
C SER A 7 -1.07 -2.83 -5.07
N TRP A 8 -1.76 -1.70 -4.97
CA TRP A 8 -2.48 -1.33 -3.75
C TRP A 8 -3.54 -2.35 -3.36
N PHE A 9 -4.37 -2.78 -4.31
CA PHE A 9 -5.39 -3.80 -4.04
C PHE A 9 -4.75 -5.16 -3.70
N GLY A 10 -3.68 -5.54 -4.40
CA GLY A 10 -2.97 -6.79 -4.13
C GLY A 10 -2.40 -6.85 -2.72
N PHE A 11 -1.71 -5.79 -2.27
CA PHE A 11 -1.19 -5.71 -0.91
C PHE A 11 -2.30 -5.55 0.13
N ALA A 12 -3.37 -4.83 -0.16
CA ALA A 12 -4.53 -4.74 0.74
C ALA A 12 -5.13 -6.11 1.05
N VAL A 13 -5.24 -6.99 0.05
CA VAL A 13 -5.68 -8.38 0.26
C VAL A 13 -4.72 -9.13 1.16
N ILE A 14 -3.40 -8.99 0.95
CA ILE A 14 -2.40 -9.69 1.78
C ILE A 14 -2.46 -9.19 3.24
N TRP A 15 -2.53 -7.88 3.47
CA TRP A 15 -2.68 -7.30 4.82
C TRP A 15 -3.95 -7.77 5.51
N TYR A 16 -5.07 -7.78 4.77
CA TYR A 16 -6.34 -8.27 5.30
C TYR A 16 -6.26 -9.76 5.67
N LEU A 17 -5.59 -10.58 4.85
CA LEU A 17 -5.38 -12.00 5.16
C LEU A 17 -4.48 -12.19 6.37
N VAL A 18 -3.40 -11.42 6.52
CA VAL A 18 -2.53 -11.46 7.71
C VAL A 18 -3.33 -11.17 8.97
N ALA A 19 -4.11 -10.08 8.96
CA ALA A 19 -4.99 -9.70 10.06
C ALA A 19 -6.05 -10.79 10.35
N TYR A 20 -6.65 -11.37 9.29
CA TYR A 20 -7.64 -12.44 9.42
C TYR A 20 -7.06 -13.71 10.02
N PHE A 21 -5.88 -14.16 9.58
CA PHE A 21 -5.24 -15.38 10.08
C PHE A 21 -4.67 -15.21 11.50
N HIS A 22 -4.23 -14.00 11.85
CA HIS A 22 -3.76 -13.71 13.21
C HIS A 22 -4.93 -13.55 14.20
N GLY A 23 -6.10 -13.14 13.71
CA GLY A 23 -7.28 -12.87 14.55
C GLY A 23 -7.43 -11.39 14.94
N ASP A 24 -6.66 -10.50 14.33
CA ASP A 24 -6.72 -9.03 14.55
C ASP A 24 -8.11 -8.46 14.27
N LEU A 25 -8.91 -9.13 13.43
CA LEU A 25 -10.25 -8.70 13.04
C LEU A 25 -11.36 -9.11 14.02
N ASP A 26 -11.06 -9.85 15.09
CA ASP A 26 -12.10 -10.25 16.06
C ASP A 26 -12.52 -9.05 16.92
N LYS A 27 -13.82 -8.73 16.88
CA LYS A 27 -14.44 -7.58 17.55
C LYS A 27 -14.21 -7.56 19.07
N LYS A 28 -13.97 -8.73 19.66
CA LYS A 28 -13.72 -8.89 21.10
C LYS A 28 -12.51 -8.10 21.60
N TYR A 29 -11.51 -7.89 20.74
CA TYR A 29 -10.28 -7.16 21.06
C TYR A 29 -10.42 -5.64 20.91
N PHE A 30 -11.50 -5.16 20.28
CA PHE A 30 -11.76 -3.72 20.11
C PHE A 30 -12.61 -3.15 21.26
N GLU A 31 -13.40 -3.98 21.94
CA GLU A 31 -14.32 -3.55 23.01
C GLU A 31 -13.76 -3.74 24.43
N ASN A 32 -12.76 -4.61 24.62
CA ASN A 32 -12.18 -4.90 25.93
C ASN A 32 -10.67 -4.67 25.91
N ASP A 33 -10.21 -3.64 26.61
CA ASP A 33 -8.80 -3.30 26.85
C ASP A 33 -8.09 -4.31 27.80
N GLU A 34 -8.77 -5.41 28.14
CA GLU A 34 -8.40 -6.37 29.21
C GLU A 34 -7.88 -7.73 28.70
N GLN A 35 -7.52 -7.88 27.42
CA GLN A 35 -6.90 -9.12 26.93
C GLN A 35 -5.43 -8.92 26.57
N ASP A 36 -4.58 -9.84 27.02
CA ASP A 36 -3.14 -10.03 26.69
C ASP A 36 -2.86 -10.19 25.18
N PHE A 37 -3.83 -9.91 24.31
CA PHE A 37 -3.73 -10.04 22.87
C PHE A 37 -3.17 -8.77 22.25
N LYS A 38 -2.00 -8.89 21.62
CA LYS A 38 -1.38 -7.82 20.86
C LYS A 38 -1.64 -8.05 19.36
N PRO A 39 -2.35 -7.15 18.66
CA PRO A 39 -2.61 -7.32 17.24
C PRO A 39 -1.32 -7.14 16.43
N CYS A 40 -1.20 -7.79 15.27
CA CYS A 40 -0.10 -7.53 14.35
C CYS A 40 -0.20 -6.12 13.75
N ILE A 41 -1.42 -5.69 13.41
CA ILE A 41 -1.70 -4.36 12.88
C ILE A 41 -2.80 -3.69 13.72
N LYS A 42 -2.44 -2.64 14.45
CA LYS A 42 -3.36 -1.86 15.26
C LYS A 42 -4.21 -0.95 14.37
N GLY A 43 -5.53 -0.96 14.56
CA GLY A 43 -6.48 -0.13 13.81
C GLY A 43 -6.91 -0.68 12.45
N LEU A 44 -6.51 -1.91 12.11
CA LEU A 44 -6.98 -2.61 10.91
C LEU A 44 -8.24 -3.41 11.25
N GLU A 45 -9.41 -2.86 10.94
CA GLU A 45 -10.72 -3.38 11.36
C GLU A 45 -11.47 -4.13 10.24
N ASP A 46 -11.20 -3.77 8.99
CA ASP A 46 -11.94 -4.21 7.83
C ASP A 46 -11.08 -4.14 6.55
N PHE A 47 -11.64 -4.56 5.41
CA PHE A 47 -10.90 -4.51 4.15
C PHE A 47 -10.61 -3.07 3.70
N VAL A 48 -11.47 -2.11 4.05
CA VAL A 48 -11.28 -0.70 3.66
C VAL A 48 -10.11 -0.08 4.41
N SER A 49 -9.98 -0.32 5.71
CA SER A 49 -8.83 0.08 6.51
C SER A 49 -7.55 -0.61 6.03
N ALA A 50 -7.59 -1.90 5.64
CA ALA A 50 -6.45 -2.58 5.01
C ALA A 50 -6.05 -1.95 3.66
N LEU A 51 -7.02 -1.51 2.86
CA LEU A 51 -6.77 -0.81 1.59
C LEU A 51 -6.13 0.56 1.82
N PHE A 52 -6.67 1.36 2.73
CA PHE A 52 -6.06 2.65 3.09
C PHE A 52 -4.66 2.46 3.65
N PHE A 53 -4.46 1.47 4.51
CA PHE A 53 -3.14 1.13 5.02
C PHE A 53 -2.16 0.77 3.90
N SER A 54 -2.57 -0.05 2.93
CA SER A 54 -1.74 -0.38 1.78
C SER A 54 -1.39 0.85 0.93
N ILE A 55 -2.32 1.78 0.76
CA ILE A 55 -2.09 3.03 0.01
C ILE A 55 -1.10 3.91 0.77
N ASP A 56 -1.28 4.05 2.08
CA ASP A 56 -0.45 4.88 2.95
C ASP A 56 1.01 4.40 2.96
N LEU A 57 1.22 3.09 3.12
CA LEU A 57 2.55 2.49 3.11
C LEU A 57 3.26 2.68 1.77
N GLN A 58 2.57 2.46 0.66
CA GLN A 58 3.19 2.56 -0.67
C GLN A 58 3.37 4.02 -1.14
N SER A 59 2.50 4.93 -0.71
CA SER A 59 2.54 6.35 -1.09
C SER A 59 3.30 7.21 -0.08
N THR A 60 3.74 6.61 1.03
CA THR A 60 4.44 7.29 2.14
C THR A 60 3.64 8.45 2.75
N MET A 61 2.30 8.36 2.76
CA MET A 61 1.43 9.39 3.36
C MET A 61 1.54 9.39 4.89
N GLY A 62 1.48 8.19 5.50
CA GLY A 62 1.75 8.01 6.92
C GLY A 62 0.76 8.70 7.85
N TYR A 63 -0.55 8.57 7.60
CA TYR A 63 -1.57 9.20 8.45
C TYR A 63 -1.64 8.67 9.88
N GLY A 64 -1.04 7.50 10.15
CA GLY A 64 -0.93 6.94 11.50
C GLY A 64 -2.24 6.38 12.07
N ASN A 65 -3.30 6.26 11.24
CA ASN A 65 -4.56 5.63 11.66
C ASN A 65 -4.42 4.12 11.90
N VAL A 66 -3.45 3.50 11.21
CA VAL A 66 -3.18 2.06 11.25
C VAL A 66 -1.67 1.87 11.42
N GLU A 67 -1.26 1.02 12.37
CA GLU A 67 0.13 0.89 12.80
C GLU A 67 0.57 -0.57 12.91
N ILE A 68 1.77 -0.88 12.40
CA ILE A 68 2.39 -2.22 12.52
C ILE A 68 2.98 -2.38 13.92
N GLN A 69 2.63 -3.46 14.59
CA GLN A 69 3.22 -3.83 15.87
C GLN A 69 4.39 -4.81 15.67
N ASP A 70 5.30 -4.85 16.64
CA ASP A 70 6.51 -5.67 16.66
C ASP A 70 6.26 -7.14 17.04
N GLU A 71 5.03 -7.48 17.46
CA GLU A 71 4.63 -8.84 17.81
C GLU A 71 4.76 -9.82 16.62
N CYS A 72 4.53 -9.34 15.40
CA CYS A 72 4.45 -10.18 14.21
C CYS A 72 5.60 -9.89 13.23
N PRO A 73 6.69 -10.69 13.24
CA PRO A 73 7.81 -10.51 12.31
C PRO A 73 7.40 -10.68 10.84
N MET A 74 6.32 -11.45 10.59
CA MET A 74 5.73 -11.59 9.25
C MET A 74 5.18 -10.26 8.71
N ALA A 75 4.55 -9.45 9.56
CA ALA A 75 4.03 -8.14 9.17
C ALA A 75 5.18 -7.18 8.82
N VAL A 76 6.27 -7.19 9.60
CA VAL A 76 7.48 -6.41 9.30
C VAL A 76 8.11 -6.84 7.98
N ALA A 77 8.24 -8.15 7.74
CA ALA A 77 8.76 -8.67 6.48
C ALA A 77 7.89 -8.25 5.28
N LEU A 78 6.57 -8.33 5.42
CA LEU A 78 5.62 -7.89 4.39
C LEU A 78 5.75 -6.40 4.09
N PHE A 79 5.90 -5.57 5.12
CA PHE A 79 6.14 -4.13 4.97
C PHE A 79 7.42 -3.85 4.17
N VAL A 80 8.52 -4.53 4.47
CA VAL A 80 9.78 -4.37 3.73
C VAL A 80 9.63 -4.77 2.26
N ILE A 81 8.95 -5.89 1.99
CA ILE A 81 8.67 -6.37 0.63
C ILE A 81 7.79 -5.36 -0.13
N GLN A 82 6.76 -4.82 0.52
CA GLN A 82 5.89 -3.81 -0.07
C GLN A 82 6.62 -2.51 -0.37
N ALA A 83 7.50 -2.05 0.53
CA ALA A 83 8.31 -0.86 0.29
C ALA A 83 9.20 -1.03 -0.95
N PHE A 84 9.86 -2.18 -1.09
CA PHE A 84 10.69 -2.47 -2.26
C PHE A 84 9.87 -2.48 -3.56
N ILE A 85 8.74 -3.19 -3.58
CA ILE A 85 7.86 -3.24 -4.76
C ILE A 85 7.28 -1.86 -5.08
N GLY A 86 6.94 -1.08 -4.05
CA GLY A 86 6.48 0.30 -4.17
C GLY A 86 7.46 1.18 -4.94
N ILE A 87 8.74 1.14 -4.57
CA ILE A 87 9.82 1.88 -5.24
C ILE A 87 9.94 1.48 -6.71
N VAL A 88 9.87 0.17 -7.01
CA VAL A 88 9.95 -0.34 -8.39
C VAL A 88 8.78 0.18 -9.23
N VAL A 89 7.55 0.07 -8.72
CA VAL A 89 6.34 0.50 -9.44
C VAL A 89 6.35 2.02 -9.66
N GLN A 90 6.75 2.80 -8.66
CA GLN A 90 6.87 4.26 -8.78
C GLN A 90 7.91 4.67 -9.83
N SER A 91 9.09 4.02 -9.83
CA SER A 91 10.16 4.29 -10.79
C SER A 91 9.76 4.01 -12.23
N LEU A 92 9.04 2.90 -12.46
CA LEU A 92 8.50 2.56 -13.77
C LEU A 92 7.42 3.55 -14.23
N ALA A 93 6.52 3.95 -13.32
CA ALA A 93 5.50 4.95 -13.63
C ALA A 93 6.11 6.29 -14.04
N GLY A 94 7.10 6.78 -13.28
CA GLY A 94 7.83 8.00 -13.61
C GLY A 94 8.53 7.93 -14.97
N SER A 95 9.18 6.80 -15.28
CA SER A 95 9.87 6.57 -16.55
C SER A 95 8.91 6.61 -17.74
N ILE A 96 7.74 5.98 -17.62
CA ILE A 96 6.71 5.97 -18.67
C ILE A 96 6.12 7.38 -18.88
N ILE A 97 5.82 8.09 -17.79
CA ILE A 97 5.27 9.45 -17.85
C ILE A 97 6.27 10.40 -18.52
N PHE A 98 7.55 10.32 -18.13
CA PHE A 98 8.61 11.12 -18.73
C PHE A 98 8.81 10.81 -20.23
N ALA A 99 8.79 9.53 -20.61
CA ALA A 99 8.89 9.12 -22.01
C ALA A 99 7.70 9.63 -22.84
N ARG A 100 6.47 9.56 -22.30
CA ARG A 100 5.26 10.12 -22.91
C ARG A 100 5.35 11.64 -23.06
N TYR A 101 5.79 12.32 -22.01
CA TYR A 101 5.99 13.77 -22.02
C TYR A 101 6.97 14.20 -23.12
N ASN A 102 8.11 13.52 -23.23
CA ASN A 102 9.11 13.81 -24.26
C ASN A 102 8.58 13.53 -25.68
N ASN A 103 7.84 12.44 -25.87
CA ASN A 103 7.21 12.13 -27.16
C ASN A 103 6.17 13.16 -27.57
N SER A 104 5.34 13.65 -26.66
CA SER A 104 4.38 14.73 -26.93
C SER A 104 5.08 16.03 -27.33
N ARG A 105 6.16 16.41 -26.62
CA ARG A 105 7.01 17.56 -26.98
C ARG A 105 7.62 17.44 -28.38
N LYS A 106 8.12 16.25 -28.74
CA LYS A 106 8.67 15.98 -30.10
C LYS A 106 7.60 16.13 -31.19
N LYS A 107 6.37 15.69 -30.96
CA LYS A 107 5.25 15.84 -31.91
C LYS A 107 4.86 17.30 -32.11
N SER A 108 4.78 18.09 -31.04
CA SER A 108 4.44 19.53 -31.10
C SER A 108 5.47 20.38 -31.85
N LYS A 109 6.75 19.97 -31.87
CA LYS A 109 7.82 20.69 -32.57
C LYS A 109 7.98 20.32 -34.06
N LYS A 110 7.18 19.39 -34.60
CA LYS A 110 7.24 19.10 -36.04
C LYS A 110 6.62 20.27 -36.81
N PRO A 111 7.35 20.95 -37.70
CA PRO A 111 6.79 22.05 -38.48
C PRO A 111 5.65 21.51 -39.35
N THR A 112 4.44 22.03 -39.13
CA THR A 112 3.30 21.83 -40.03
C THR A 112 3.57 22.67 -41.28
N TRP A 113 4.13 22.06 -42.32
CA TRP A 113 4.20 22.68 -43.62
C TRP A 113 2.79 22.68 -44.24
N SER A 114 2.25 23.88 -44.49
CA SER A 114 1.03 24.16 -45.27
C SER A 114 1.40 24.69 -46.64
#